data_AF-A0A2K3NXT8-F1
#
_entry.id   AF-A0A2K3NXT8-F1
#
_cell.length_a   1.000
_cell.length_b   1.000
_cell.length_c   1.000
_cell.angle_alpha   90.00
_cell.angle_beta   90.00
_cell.angle_gamma   90.00
#
_symmetry.space_group_name_H-M   'P 1'
#
loop_
_entity.id
_entity.type
_entity.pdbx_description
1 polymer ?
#
loop_
_entity_poly.entity_id
_entity_poly.type
_entity_poly.pdbx_seq_one_letter_code
_entity_poly.pdbx_strand_id
1 'polypeptide(L)'
;MSFKRRSIKFNEQGAFVTANIIGQPFGELEPTFINQIAHELDEEIILINRYLSARLPVKFNCSLTKPMITEGWEEMRKVFGIEGNQLVTLTYAGFKRFIVDVHSGELNPNEMPQFHSFKFEDNEPLSFSVRLTDYEATKCQLTLNKEFGEYVRTTGYDQVMLCGPNDTPIATKIIKYKVRWYYTVKFGSQWKKFVSTNGFVSGDVLNFMFIDKERSNVMRVVKLED
;
A
#
# COMPACT_ATOMS: atom_id res chain seq x y z
N MET A 1 -25.34 2.25 -43.60
CA MET A 1 -23.90 2.40 -43.88
C MET A 1 -23.13 1.94 -42.65
N SER A 2 -22.34 0.87 -42.76
CA SER A 2 -21.51 0.38 -41.66
C SER A 2 -20.21 1.18 -41.63
N PHE A 3 -20.03 2.02 -40.60
CA PHE A 3 -18.76 2.71 -40.36
C PHE A 3 -17.73 1.67 -39.89
N LYS A 4 -16.87 1.21 -40.80
CA LYS A 4 -15.64 0.51 -40.43
C LYS A 4 -14.76 1.50 -39.66
N ARG A 5 -14.80 1.46 -38.32
CA ARG A 5 -13.80 2.12 -37.47
C ARG A 5 -12.42 1.61 -37.88
N ARG A 6 -11.58 2.47 -38.46
CA ARG A 6 -10.18 2.15 -38.76
C ARG A 6 -9.44 2.06 -37.43
N SER A 7 -9.10 0.84 -37.01
CA SER A 7 -8.17 0.62 -35.90
C SER A 7 -6.75 0.93 -36.36
N ILE A 8 -6.05 1.83 -35.67
CA ILE A 8 -4.62 2.04 -35.87
C ILE A 8 -3.89 0.80 -35.32
N LYS A 9 -3.00 0.19 -36.12
CA LYS A 9 -2.13 -0.91 -35.65
C LYS A 9 -0.91 -0.32 -34.97
N PHE A 10 -0.65 -0.74 -33.75
CA PHE A 10 0.55 -0.39 -32.98
C PHE A 10 1.41 -1.64 -32.77
N ASN A 11 2.72 -1.44 -32.55
CA ASN A 11 3.61 -2.49 -32.10
C ASN A 11 3.53 -2.54 -30.57
N GLU A 12 2.63 -3.36 -30.04
CA GLU A 12 2.34 -3.47 -28.60
C GLU A 12 3.45 -4.30 -27.92
N GLN A 13 4.14 -3.70 -26.95
CA GLN A 13 5.30 -4.30 -26.27
C GLN A 13 4.97 -4.83 -24.86
N GLY A 14 3.72 -4.69 -24.44
CA GLY A 14 3.19 -5.18 -23.17
C GLY A 14 2.17 -4.20 -22.57
N ALA A 15 1.42 -4.66 -21.57
CA ALA A 15 0.34 -3.90 -20.97
C ALA A 15 0.20 -4.20 -19.48
N PHE A 16 -0.36 -3.23 -18.74
CA PHE A 16 -0.77 -3.41 -17.35
C PHE A 16 -2.12 -2.73 -17.11
N VAL A 17 -2.81 -3.15 -16.07
CA VAL A 17 -4.06 -2.54 -15.61
C VAL A 17 -3.74 -1.57 -14.49
N THR A 18 -4.37 -0.40 -14.53
CA THR A 18 -4.45 0.60 -13.46
C THR A 18 -5.91 1.01 -13.25
N ALA A 19 -6.19 1.98 -12.38
CA ALA A 19 -7.53 2.51 -12.21
C ALA A 19 -7.58 4.03 -12.36
N ASN A 20 -8.68 4.48 -12.95
CA ASN A 20 -9.13 5.86 -12.86
C ASN A 20 -10.09 5.97 -11.68
N ILE A 21 -9.73 6.80 -10.69
CA ILE A 21 -10.58 7.14 -9.54
C ILE A 21 -10.95 8.62 -9.62
N ILE A 22 -12.25 8.92 -9.55
CA ILE A 22 -12.75 10.30 -9.51
C ILE A 22 -12.19 11.01 -8.27
N GLY A 23 -11.64 12.20 -8.48
CA GLY A 23 -11.01 13.00 -7.42
C GLY A 23 -9.54 12.67 -7.18
N GLN A 24 -8.99 11.61 -7.78
CA GLN A 24 -7.54 11.34 -7.77
C GLN A 24 -6.89 12.12 -8.93
N PRO A 25 -6.00 13.10 -8.67
CA PRO A 25 -5.45 13.97 -9.71
C PRO A 25 -4.29 13.35 -10.50
N PHE A 26 -3.90 12.12 -10.16
CA PHE A 26 -2.76 11.40 -10.75
C PHE A 26 -3.14 9.96 -11.12
N GLY A 27 -2.43 9.36 -12.07
CA GLY A 27 -2.57 7.96 -12.46
C GLY A 27 -1.37 7.16 -12.01
N GLU A 28 -1.59 6.07 -11.27
CA GLU A 28 -0.50 5.17 -10.85
C GLU A 28 -0.14 4.19 -11.97
N LEU A 29 1.15 3.95 -12.16
CA LEU A 29 1.68 3.03 -13.16
C LEU A 29 2.30 1.80 -12.48
N GLU A 30 2.43 0.68 -13.20
CA GLU A 30 2.96 -0.54 -12.61
C GLU A 30 4.51 -0.48 -12.52
N PRO A 31 5.11 -0.53 -11.30
CA PRO A 31 6.54 -0.31 -11.15
C PRO A 31 7.43 -1.31 -11.90
N THR A 32 7.07 -2.60 -11.92
CA THR A 32 7.90 -3.64 -12.55
C THR A 32 8.01 -3.43 -14.06
N PHE A 33 6.89 -3.09 -14.69
CA PHE A 33 6.76 -2.82 -16.11
C PHE A 33 7.45 -1.52 -16.49
N ILE A 34 7.24 -0.44 -15.72
CA ILE A 34 7.92 0.83 -15.98
C ILE A 34 9.44 0.67 -15.91
N ASN A 35 9.97 -0.13 -14.98
CA ASN A 35 11.41 -0.44 -14.93
C ASN A 35 11.93 -1.11 -16.21
N GLN A 36 11.14 -1.97 -16.86
CA GLN A 36 11.55 -2.66 -18.09
C GLN A 36 11.70 -1.69 -19.27
N ILE A 37 10.86 -0.66 -19.33
CA ILE A 37 10.83 0.30 -20.44
C ILE A 37 11.42 1.68 -20.07
N ALA A 38 11.98 1.84 -18.87
CA ALA A 38 12.44 3.12 -18.33
C ALA A 38 13.42 3.85 -19.26
N HIS A 39 14.27 3.11 -19.97
CA HIS A 39 15.24 3.64 -20.93
C HIS A 39 14.61 4.30 -22.16
N GLU A 40 13.32 4.07 -22.42
CA GLU A 40 12.57 4.68 -23.51
C GLU A 40 11.66 5.82 -23.06
N LEU A 41 11.49 6.03 -21.74
CA LEU A 41 10.58 7.01 -21.17
C LEU A 41 11.32 8.32 -20.82
N ASP A 42 10.61 9.44 -20.99
CA ASP A 42 11.03 10.75 -20.48
C ASP A 42 9.89 11.33 -19.61
N GLU A 43 10.10 12.53 -19.07
CA GLU A 43 9.10 13.27 -18.30
C GLU A 43 7.78 13.47 -19.08
N GLU A 44 7.82 13.57 -20.40
CA GLU A 44 6.61 13.65 -21.23
C GLU A 44 6.34 12.31 -21.93
N ILE A 45 5.13 11.78 -21.72
CA ILE A 45 4.62 10.58 -22.40
C ILE A 45 3.28 10.91 -23.07
N ILE A 46 2.84 10.06 -24.00
CA ILE A 46 1.63 10.30 -24.78
C ILE A 46 0.61 9.19 -24.53
N LEU A 47 -0.57 9.57 -24.07
CA LEU A 47 -1.73 8.69 -23.98
C LEU A 47 -2.53 8.73 -25.28
N ILE A 48 -2.95 7.57 -25.78
CA ILE A 48 -3.67 7.43 -27.05
C ILE A 48 -4.95 6.64 -26.83
N ASN A 49 -6.10 7.22 -27.18
CA ASN A 49 -7.33 6.45 -27.25
C ASN A 49 -7.45 5.81 -28.65
N ARG A 50 -7.50 4.47 -28.69
CA ARG A 50 -7.53 3.67 -29.93
C ARG A 50 -8.71 3.99 -30.83
N TYR A 51 -9.82 4.45 -30.26
CA TYR A 51 -11.10 4.65 -30.95
C TYR A 51 -11.41 6.11 -31.27
N LEU A 52 -10.90 7.04 -30.46
CA LEU A 52 -11.22 8.47 -30.61
C LEU A 52 -10.21 9.24 -31.45
N SER A 53 -9.13 8.61 -31.93
CA SER A 53 -8.00 9.30 -32.59
C SER A 53 -7.38 10.43 -31.74
N ALA A 54 -7.71 10.46 -30.45
CA ALA A 54 -7.22 11.45 -29.49
C ALA A 54 -5.84 11.05 -28.96
N ARG A 55 -4.96 12.04 -28.86
CA ARG A 55 -3.63 11.92 -28.26
C ARG A 55 -3.50 13.00 -27.19
N LEU A 56 -3.05 12.62 -26.01
CA LEU A 56 -2.89 13.52 -24.89
C LEU A 56 -1.47 13.40 -24.35
N PRO A 57 -0.62 14.43 -24.53
CA PRO A 57 0.64 14.54 -23.80
C PRO A 57 0.37 14.67 -22.30
N VAL A 58 1.11 13.96 -21.48
CA VAL A 58 0.98 13.95 -20.02
C VAL A 58 2.35 13.94 -19.36
N LYS A 59 2.44 14.41 -18.12
CA LYS A 59 3.71 14.41 -17.35
C LYS A 59 3.83 13.17 -16.48
N PHE A 60 4.89 12.43 -16.71
CA PHE A 60 5.37 11.31 -15.90
C PHE A 60 6.42 11.82 -14.91
N ASN A 61 6.33 11.40 -13.64
CA ASN A 61 7.22 11.86 -12.57
C ASN A 61 8.65 11.27 -12.59
N CYS A 62 9.02 10.50 -13.61
CA CYS A 62 10.33 9.82 -13.73
C CYS A 62 10.69 8.90 -12.55
N SER A 63 9.73 8.53 -11.70
CA SER A 63 9.98 7.65 -10.56
C SER A 63 9.88 6.19 -10.99
N LEU A 64 10.88 5.39 -10.62
CA LEU A 64 10.87 3.94 -10.86
C LEU A 64 10.28 3.13 -9.70
N THR A 65 10.14 3.77 -8.53
CA THR A 65 9.60 3.14 -7.31
C THR A 65 8.12 3.44 -7.13
N LYS A 66 7.69 4.66 -7.48
CA LYS A 66 6.29 5.09 -7.48
C LYS A 66 5.97 5.85 -8.78
N PRO A 67 5.96 5.15 -9.93
CA PRO A 67 5.72 5.78 -11.21
C PRO A 67 4.28 6.30 -11.30
N MET A 68 4.15 7.58 -11.65
CA MET A 68 2.84 8.24 -11.74
C MET A 68 2.77 9.22 -12.90
N ILE A 69 1.59 9.33 -13.49
CA ILE A 69 1.20 10.45 -14.34
C ILE A 69 0.67 11.55 -13.42
N THR A 70 1.39 12.66 -13.30
CA THR A 70 1.10 13.74 -12.35
C THR A 70 0.37 14.93 -12.98
N GLU A 71 0.51 15.12 -14.30
CA GLU A 71 -0.24 16.13 -15.05
C GLU A 71 -0.91 15.51 -16.27
N GLY A 72 -2.12 15.99 -16.61
CA GLY A 72 -2.91 15.48 -17.74
C GLY A 72 -3.74 14.23 -17.44
N TRP A 73 -3.60 13.60 -16.26
CA TRP A 73 -4.44 12.46 -15.87
C TRP A 73 -5.92 12.82 -15.72
N GLU A 74 -6.24 13.96 -15.09
CA GLU A 74 -7.63 14.40 -14.98
C GLU A 74 -8.22 14.84 -16.33
N GLU A 75 -7.38 15.47 -17.17
CA GLU A 75 -7.77 15.89 -18.51
C GLU A 75 -8.10 14.68 -19.39
N MET A 76 -7.38 13.57 -19.22
CA MET A 76 -7.67 12.30 -19.87
C MET A 76 -9.14 11.89 -19.72
N ARG A 77 -9.75 12.13 -18.55
CA ARG A 77 -11.16 11.79 -18.32
C ARG A 77 -12.09 12.51 -19.31
N LYS A 78 -11.85 13.80 -19.53
CA LYS A 78 -12.63 14.61 -20.49
C LYS A 78 -12.34 14.20 -21.93
N VAL A 79 -11.07 14.03 -22.27
CA VAL A 79 -10.63 13.73 -23.66
C VAL A 79 -11.08 12.33 -24.09
N PHE A 80 -11.09 11.36 -23.17
CA PHE A 80 -11.42 9.96 -23.46
C PHE A 80 -12.84 9.55 -23.05
N GLY A 81 -13.62 10.45 -22.46
CA GLY A 81 -15.02 10.19 -22.07
C GLY A 81 -15.16 9.20 -20.91
N ILE A 82 -14.35 9.37 -19.87
CA ILE A 82 -14.36 8.53 -18.66
C ILE A 82 -15.21 9.22 -17.61
N GLU A 83 -16.36 8.65 -17.28
CA GLU A 83 -17.38 9.28 -16.42
C GLU A 83 -17.38 8.73 -14.98
N GLY A 84 -16.64 7.65 -14.71
CA GLY A 84 -16.72 6.90 -13.47
C GLY A 84 -15.38 6.42 -12.92
N ASN A 85 -15.44 5.77 -11.75
CA ASN A 85 -14.35 4.93 -11.27
C ASN A 85 -14.28 3.69 -12.16
N GLN A 86 -13.18 3.50 -12.87
CA GLN A 86 -13.06 2.44 -13.89
C GLN A 86 -11.64 1.91 -13.95
N LEU A 87 -11.50 0.62 -14.26
CA LEU A 87 -10.21 0.05 -14.63
C LEU A 87 -9.79 0.55 -16.02
N VAL A 88 -8.49 0.77 -16.16
CA VAL A 88 -7.87 1.29 -17.36
C VAL A 88 -6.67 0.42 -17.69
N THR A 89 -6.64 -0.15 -18.89
CA THR A 89 -5.45 -0.82 -19.40
C THR A 89 -4.58 0.19 -20.13
N LEU A 90 -3.30 0.23 -19.75
CA LEU A 90 -2.26 0.97 -20.45
C LEU A 90 -1.38 -0.03 -21.19
N THR A 91 -1.42 0.03 -22.53
CA THR A 91 -0.60 -0.81 -23.41
C THR A 91 0.53 0.02 -24.00
N TYR A 92 1.78 -0.36 -23.75
CA TYR A 92 2.93 0.35 -24.30
C TYR A 92 3.09 0.07 -25.80
N ALA A 93 3.15 1.14 -26.59
CA ALA A 93 3.24 1.11 -28.05
C ALA A 93 4.61 1.60 -28.58
N GLY A 94 5.62 1.61 -27.71
CA GLY A 94 6.95 2.15 -28.01
C GLY A 94 6.96 3.68 -28.10
N PHE A 95 8.17 4.25 -28.06
CA PHE A 95 8.39 5.69 -28.24
C PHE A 95 7.54 6.54 -27.28
N LYS A 96 7.52 6.22 -25.99
CA LYS A 96 6.82 7.00 -24.94
C LYS A 96 5.29 7.03 -25.10
N ARG A 97 4.70 6.11 -25.85
CA ARG A 97 3.26 6.08 -26.12
C ARG A 97 2.58 4.94 -25.41
N PHE A 98 1.46 5.25 -24.76
CA PHE A 98 0.56 4.27 -24.17
C PHE A 98 -0.80 4.36 -24.82
N ILE A 99 -1.32 3.21 -25.24
CA ILE A 99 -2.72 3.08 -25.66
C ILE A 99 -3.55 2.88 -24.41
N VAL A 100 -4.64 3.65 -24.32
CA VAL A 100 -5.55 3.64 -23.19
C VAL A 100 -6.85 2.95 -23.61
N ASP A 101 -7.12 1.81 -22.98
CA ASP A 101 -8.35 1.05 -23.16
C ASP A 101 -9.11 1.05 -21.83
N VAL A 102 -10.27 1.71 -21.78
CA VAL A 102 -11.10 1.87 -20.57
C VAL A 102 -12.09 0.72 -20.48
N HIS A 103 -12.16 0.05 -19.32
CA HIS A 103 -13.01 -1.11 -19.12
C HIS A 103 -14.47 -0.68 -18.91
N SER A 104 -15.40 -1.45 -19.48
CA SER A 104 -16.84 -1.23 -19.27
C SER A 104 -17.29 -1.75 -17.90
N GLY A 105 -18.13 -0.99 -17.21
CA GLY A 105 -18.68 -1.37 -15.90
C GLY A 105 -18.09 -0.56 -14.75
N GLU A 106 -18.67 -0.74 -13.56
CA GLU A 106 -18.16 -0.14 -12.34
C GLU A 106 -16.87 -0.84 -11.88
N LEU A 107 -15.95 -0.07 -11.30
CA LEU A 107 -14.72 -0.62 -10.73
C LEU A 107 -15.03 -1.61 -9.60
N ASN A 108 -14.52 -2.83 -9.75
CA ASN A 108 -14.51 -3.84 -8.71
C ASN A 108 -13.21 -3.71 -7.88
N PRO A 109 -13.27 -3.40 -6.57
CA PRO A 109 -12.07 -3.28 -5.73
C PRO A 109 -11.19 -4.54 -5.71
N ASN A 110 -11.78 -5.72 -5.91
CA ASN A 110 -11.02 -6.98 -5.94
C ASN A 110 -10.14 -7.12 -7.19
N GLU A 111 -10.47 -6.41 -8.27
CA GLU A 111 -9.72 -6.40 -9.53
C GLU A 111 -8.66 -5.30 -9.59
N MET A 112 -8.58 -4.47 -8.54
CA MET A 112 -7.55 -3.45 -8.45
C MET A 112 -6.14 -4.05 -8.53
N PRO A 113 -5.18 -3.36 -9.17
CA PRO A 113 -3.81 -3.81 -9.22
C PRO A 113 -3.16 -3.76 -7.84
N GLN A 114 -2.27 -4.70 -7.53
CA GLN A 114 -1.57 -4.77 -6.24
C GLN A 114 -0.73 -3.51 -5.93
N PHE A 115 -0.24 -2.82 -6.97
CA PHE A 115 0.56 -1.61 -6.79
C PHE A 115 -0.26 -0.34 -6.55
N HIS A 116 -1.60 -0.41 -6.70
CA HIS A 116 -2.44 0.77 -6.63
C HIS A 116 -2.77 1.12 -5.18
N SER A 117 -2.64 2.39 -4.82
CA SER A 117 -2.93 2.95 -3.49
C SER A 117 -4.34 2.68 -2.93
N PHE A 118 -5.34 2.48 -3.79
CA PHE A 118 -6.72 2.14 -3.40
C PHE A 118 -7.00 0.64 -3.49
N LYS A 119 -5.99 -0.19 -3.77
CA LYS A 119 -6.16 -1.64 -3.65
C LYS A 119 -6.61 -1.89 -2.23
N PHE A 120 -7.82 -2.44 -2.10
CA PHE A 120 -8.25 -3.04 -0.87
C PHE A 120 -7.31 -4.22 -0.64
N GLU A 121 -6.20 -3.97 0.06
CA GLU A 121 -5.52 -5.05 0.74
C GLU A 121 -6.55 -5.59 1.72
N ASP A 122 -6.77 -6.90 1.77
CA ASP A 122 -7.40 -7.56 2.94
C ASP A 122 -6.56 -7.38 4.23
N ASN A 123 -5.63 -6.41 4.22
CA ASN A 123 -4.77 -5.94 5.27
C ASN A 123 -4.94 -4.42 5.39
N GLU A 124 -5.95 -3.96 6.14
CA GLU A 124 -5.48 -3.03 7.19
C GLU A 124 -4.38 -3.78 7.93
N PRO A 125 -3.17 -3.22 8.10
CA PRO A 125 -2.13 -3.90 8.85
C PRO A 125 -2.75 -4.26 10.19
N LEU A 126 -2.87 -5.56 10.48
CA LEU A 126 -3.53 -6.01 11.69
C LEU A 126 -2.87 -5.27 12.84
N SER A 127 -3.68 -4.47 13.53
CA SER A 127 -3.14 -3.52 14.49
C SER A 127 -3.89 -3.54 15.79
N PHE A 128 -3.13 -3.27 16.86
CA PHE A 128 -3.64 -3.29 18.21
C PHE A 128 -3.15 -2.04 18.92
N SER A 129 -4.09 -1.28 19.46
CA SER A 129 -3.78 -0.09 20.24
C SER A 129 -3.67 -0.42 21.73
N VAL A 130 -2.64 0.11 22.38
CA VAL A 130 -2.40 -0.06 23.81
C VAL A 130 -2.03 1.29 24.40
N ARG A 131 -2.81 1.73 25.40
CA ARG A 131 -2.47 2.89 26.22
C ARG A 131 -1.52 2.45 27.32
N LEU A 132 -0.34 3.07 27.39
CA LEU A 132 0.65 2.76 28.42
C LEU A 132 0.20 3.31 29.77
N THR A 133 0.13 2.43 30.77
CA THR A 133 0.05 2.83 32.18
C THR A 133 1.42 3.19 32.75
N ASP A 134 1.46 3.84 33.92
CA ASP A 134 2.72 4.09 34.66
C ASP A 134 3.54 2.81 34.85
N TYR A 135 2.85 1.70 35.10
CA TYR A 135 3.47 0.40 35.26
C TYR A 135 4.13 -0.06 33.94
N GLU A 136 3.43 0.02 32.83
CA GLU A 136 3.91 -0.48 31.52
C GLU A 136 4.99 0.40 30.91
N ALA A 137 4.96 1.71 31.18
CA ALA A 137 6.00 2.64 30.76
C ALA A 137 7.31 2.46 31.54
N THR A 138 7.26 1.94 32.78
CA THR A 138 8.45 1.89 33.67
C THR A 138 9.01 0.49 33.91
N LYS A 139 8.20 -0.56 33.74
CA LYS A 139 8.57 -1.96 34.01
C LYS A 139 9.12 -2.67 32.79
N CYS A 140 9.67 -3.87 33.02
CA CYS A 140 10.31 -4.68 31.98
C CYS A 140 9.34 -5.51 31.14
N GLN A 141 8.03 -5.30 31.24
CA GLN A 141 7.03 -6.09 30.53
C GLN A 141 5.79 -5.26 30.16
N LEU A 142 5.20 -5.54 29.00
CA LEU A 142 3.87 -5.09 28.60
C LEU A 142 2.90 -6.26 28.67
N THR A 143 1.75 -6.08 29.33
CA THR A 143 0.69 -7.09 29.31
C THR A 143 -0.26 -6.79 28.16
N LEU A 144 -0.45 -7.75 27.26
CA LEU A 144 -1.32 -7.53 26.11
C LEU A 144 -2.78 -7.67 26.52
N ASN A 145 -3.66 -6.87 25.91
CA ASN A 145 -5.10 -7.04 26.09
C ASN A 145 -5.55 -8.40 25.50
N LYS A 146 -6.80 -8.80 25.79
CA LYS A 146 -7.30 -10.14 25.44
C LYS A 146 -7.18 -10.44 23.94
N GLU A 147 -7.57 -9.50 23.09
CA GLU A 147 -7.61 -9.69 21.64
C GLU A 147 -6.20 -9.75 21.04
N PHE A 148 -5.35 -8.77 21.38
CA PHE A 148 -3.97 -8.72 20.93
C PHE A 148 -3.18 -9.94 21.44
N GLY A 149 -3.37 -10.28 22.71
CA GLY A 149 -2.74 -11.45 23.32
C GLY A 149 -3.14 -12.76 22.65
N GLU A 150 -4.43 -12.93 22.34
CA GLU A 150 -4.93 -14.13 21.66
C GLU A 150 -4.32 -14.27 20.26
N TYR A 151 -4.27 -13.18 19.49
CA TYR A 151 -3.63 -13.18 18.18
C TYR A 151 -2.14 -13.55 18.26
N VAL A 152 -1.37 -12.85 19.11
CA VAL A 152 0.06 -13.12 19.30
C VAL A 152 0.29 -14.56 19.77
N ARG A 153 -0.61 -15.12 20.58
CA ARG A 153 -0.54 -16.52 21.02
C ARG A 153 -0.62 -17.48 19.83
N THR A 154 -1.53 -17.23 18.89
CA THR A 154 -1.78 -18.11 17.73
C THR A 154 -0.70 -18.06 16.66
N THR A 155 0.13 -17.01 16.62
CA THR A 155 1.23 -16.88 15.63
C THR A 155 2.33 -17.93 15.78
N GLY A 156 2.46 -18.59 16.95
CA GLY A 156 3.53 -19.55 17.22
C GLY A 156 4.91 -18.95 17.49
N TYR A 157 5.09 -17.62 17.35
CA TYR A 157 6.38 -16.98 17.61
C TYR A 157 6.74 -16.95 19.10
N ASP A 158 8.04 -17.07 19.39
CA ASP A 158 8.63 -16.92 20.73
C ASP A 158 9.16 -15.50 20.99
N GLN A 159 9.35 -14.71 19.92
CA GLN A 159 9.79 -13.33 19.97
C GLN A 159 9.22 -12.53 18.80
N VAL A 160 9.05 -11.22 19.02
CA VAL A 160 8.67 -10.24 18.00
C VAL A 160 9.72 -9.15 17.89
N MET A 161 9.92 -8.63 16.68
CA MET A 161 10.78 -7.48 16.43
C MET A 161 9.93 -6.22 16.47
N LEU A 162 10.20 -5.32 17.42
CA LEU A 162 9.51 -4.05 17.52
C LEU A 162 10.33 -2.94 16.86
N CYS A 163 9.75 -2.27 15.86
CA CYS A 163 10.34 -1.13 15.16
C CYS A 163 9.59 0.13 15.56
N GLY A 164 10.21 0.98 16.38
CA GLY A 164 9.66 2.28 16.78
C GLY A 164 10.25 3.43 15.94
N PRO A 165 9.91 4.69 16.28
CA PRO A 165 10.34 5.88 15.55
C PRO A 165 11.86 6.06 15.37
N ASN A 166 12.69 5.49 16.26
CA ASN A 166 14.14 5.61 16.19
C ASN A 166 14.82 4.53 15.32
N ASP A 167 14.04 3.86 14.45
CA ASP A 167 14.46 2.92 13.40
C ASP A 167 15.40 1.77 13.82
N THR A 168 15.60 1.57 15.12
CA THR A 168 16.38 0.46 15.67
C THR A 168 15.43 -0.67 16.09
N PRO A 169 15.41 -1.80 15.39
CA PRO A 169 14.54 -2.92 15.74
C PRO A 169 14.98 -3.56 17.07
N ILE A 170 14.05 -3.76 17.99
CA ILE A 170 14.32 -4.39 19.30
C ILE A 170 13.54 -5.69 19.41
N ALA A 171 14.27 -6.80 19.49
CA ALA A 171 13.73 -8.13 19.72
C ALA A 171 13.17 -8.25 21.15
N THR A 172 11.87 -8.51 21.25
CA THR A 172 11.16 -8.67 22.52
C THR A 172 10.59 -10.07 22.64
N LYS A 173 10.85 -10.74 23.76
CA LYS A 173 10.36 -12.11 24.00
C LYS A 173 8.87 -12.12 24.26
N ILE A 174 8.16 -13.08 23.70
CA ILE A 174 6.76 -13.35 24.03
C ILE A 174 6.71 -14.31 25.22
N ILE A 175 6.06 -13.89 26.31
CA ILE A 175 5.82 -14.71 27.49
C ILE A 175 4.36 -15.13 27.47
N LYS A 176 4.10 -16.44 27.43
CA LYS A 176 2.76 -17.04 27.39
C LYS A 176 2.59 -17.90 28.65
N TYR A 177 1.54 -17.66 29.43
CA TYR A 177 1.20 -18.53 30.56
C TYR A 177 -0.31 -18.57 30.79
N LYS A 178 -0.78 -19.70 31.33
CA LYS A 178 -2.20 -19.92 31.61
C LYS A 178 -2.51 -19.49 33.04
N VAL A 179 -3.53 -18.65 33.21
CA VAL A 179 -4.08 -18.24 34.50
C VAL A 179 -5.51 -18.77 34.59
N ARG A 180 -5.72 -19.82 35.38
CA ARG A 180 -7.00 -20.53 35.53
C ARG A 180 -7.60 -20.92 34.17
N TRP A 181 -8.59 -20.16 33.68
CA TRP A 181 -9.35 -20.43 32.45
C TRP A 181 -8.93 -19.58 31.23
N TYR A 182 -7.96 -18.68 31.34
CA TYR A 182 -7.50 -17.85 30.23
C TYR A 182 -5.98 -17.80 30.10
N TYR A 183 -5.48 -17.46 28.90
CA TYR A 183 -4.06 -17.21 28.66
C TYR A 183 -3.73 -15.74 28.86
N THR A 184 -2.60 -15.48 29.51
CA THR A 184 -1.98 -14.15 29.54
C THR A 184 -0.77 -14.17 28.63
N VAL A 185 -0.67 -13.15 27.77
CA VAL A 185 0.46 -12.95 26.87
C VAL A 185 1.10 -11.61 27.18
N LYS A 186 2.42 -11.61 27.25
CA LYS A 186 3.21 -10.41 27.54
C LYS A 186 4.37 -10.26 26.58
N PHE A 187 4.71 -9.01 26.29
CA PHE A 187 6.03 -8.68 25.78
C PHE A 187 6.98 -8.52 26.96
N GLY A 188 8.05 -9.31 26.95
CA GLY A 188 8.97 -9.50 28.07
C GLY A 188 10.30 -8.75 27.89
N SER A 189 11.39 -9.51 27.92
CA SER A 189 12.75 -8.98 27.85
C SER A 189 12.92 -7.93 26.75
N GLN A 190 13.63 -6.85 27.05
CA GLN A 190 13.86 -5.69 26.18
C GLN A 190 12.66 -4.73 25.99
N TRP A 191 11.48 -5.00 26.55
CA TRP A 191 10.36 -4.05 26.53
C TRP A 191 10.74 -2.67 27.09
N LYS A 192 11.33 -2.62 28.30
CA LYS A 192 11.77 -1.36 28.92
C LYS A 192 12.79 -0.61 28.05
N LYS A 193 13.70 -1.35 27.41
CA LYS A 193 14.67 -0.77 26.47
C LYS A 193 13.94 -0.17 25.28
N PHE A 194 12.98 -0.89 24.71
CA PHE A 194 12.17 -0.41 23.60
C PHE A 194 11.42 0.90 23.92
N VAL A 195 10.75 0.96 25.08
CA VAL A 195 10.06 2.17 25.55
C VAL A 195 11.03 3.34 25.69
N SER A 196 12.12 3.16 26.43
CA SER A 196 13.11 4.23 26.67
C SER A 196 13.85 4.67 25.41
N THR A 197 14.21 3.74 24.52
CA THR A 197 14.86 4.05 23.24
C THR A 197 13.96 4.87 22.35
N ASN A 198 12.64 4.70 22.38
CA ASN A 198 11.69 5.41 21.52
C ASN A 198 10.98 6.58 22.20
N GLY A 199 11.37 6.94 23.43
CA GLY A 199 10.84 8.11 24.15
C GLY A 199 9.37 8.01 24.56
N PHE A 200 8.81 6.79 24.64
CA PHE A 200 7.42 6.60 25.06
C PHE A 200 7.27 6.78 26.57
N VAL A 201 6.16 7.38 26.99
CA VAL A 201 5.85 7.68 28.40
C VAL A 201 4.48 7.17 28.80
N SER A 202 4.17 7.23 30.11
CA SER A 202 2.84 6.92 30.61
C SER A 202 1.79 7.83 29.99
N GLY A 203 0.63 7.27 29.66
CA GLY A 203 -0.45 7.98 28.98
C GLY A 203 -0.42 7.83 27.46
N ASP A 204 0.74 7.55 26.86
CA ASP A 204 0.88 7.38 25.41
C ASP A 204 0.03 6.22 24.89
N VAL A 205 -0.62 6.41 23.74
CA VAL A 205 -1.30 5.34 23.01
C VAL A 205 -0.40 4.86 21.90
N LEU A 206 0.02 3.60 21.98
CA LEU A 206 0.87 2.96 20.98
C LEU A 206 0.03 2.05 20.09
N ASN A 207 0.14 2.20 18.78
CA ASN A 207 -0.44 1.30 17.81
C ASN A 207 0.64 0.33 17.29
N PHE A 208 0.40 -0.97 17.48
CA PHE A 208 1.28 -2.05 17.05
C PHE A 208 0.74 -2.63 15.74
N MET A 209 1.45 -2.45 14.63
CA MET A 209 1.04 -2.87 13.29
C MET A 209 1.94 -3.99 12.79
N PHE A 210 1.37 -5.14 12.41
CA PHE A 210 2.14 -6.19 11.76
C PHE A 210 2.51 -5.78 10.32
N ILE A 211 3.79 -5.89 9.97
CA ILE A 211 4.26 -5.57 8.61
C ILE A 211 3.77 -6.63 7.60
N ASP A 212 3.70 -7.89 8.03
CA ASP A 212 3.06 -8.99 7.30
C ASP A 212 2.45 -9.94 8.34
N LYS A 213 1.11 -9.97 8.39
CA LYS A 213 0.35 -10.71 9.41
C LYS A 213 0.48 -12.24 9.29
N GLU A 214 0.95 -12.76 8.17
CA GLU A 214 1.03 -14.20 7.90
C GLU A 214 2.47 -14.74 7.95
N ARG A 215 3.47 -13.88 7.68
CA ARG A 215 4.85 -14.35 7.45
C ARG A 215 5.91 -13.61 8.25
N SER A 216 5.54 -12.59 9.02
CA SER A 216 6.49 -11.75 9.74
C SER A 216 6.20 -11.65 11.23
N ASN A 217 7.25 -11.77 12.04
CA ASN A 217 7.20 -11.44 13.46
C ASN A 217 7.60 -9.98 13.74
N VAL A 218 7.65 -9.13 12.71
CA VAL A 218 8.01 -7.72 12.81
C VAL A 218 6.75 -6.86 12.96
N MET A 219 6.77 -6.00 13.97
CA MET A 219 5.73 -5.00 14.22
C MET A 219 6.33 -3.61 14.10
N ARG A 220 5.66 -2.74 13.35
CA ARG A 220 5.87 -1.30 13.42
C ARG A 220 5.05 -0.74 14.59
N VAL A 221 5.67 0.07 15.43
CA VAL A 221 4.99 0.69 16.57
C VAL A 221 5.03 2.20 16.39
N VAL A 222 3.86 2.81 16.38
CA VAL A 222 3.71 4.27 16.28
C VAL A 222 2.94 4.78 17.48
N LYS A 223 3.26 6.00 17.92
CA LYS A 223 2.43 6.72 18.87
C LYS A 223 1.26 7.35 18.09
N LEU A 224 0.04 7.18 18.59
CA LEU A 224 -1.12 7.90 18.08
C LEU A 224 -1.13 9.29 18.72
N GLU A 225 -1.35 10.31 17.90
CA GLU A 225 -1.61 11.66 18.38
C GLU A 225 -3.07 11.73 18.86
N ASP A 226 -3.29 12.39 20.01
CA ASP A 226 -4.63 12.74 20.49
C ASP A 226 -5.24 13.89 19.66
#